data_AF-A0A947Z591-F1
#
_entry.id   AF-A0A947Z591-F1
#
_cell.length_a   1.000
_cell.length_b   1.000
_cell.length_c   1.000
_cell.angle_alpha   90.00
_cell.angle_beta   90.00
_cell.angle_gamma   90.00
#
_symmetry.space_group_name_H-M   'P 1'
#
loop_
_entity.id
_entity.type
_entity.pdbx_description
1 polymer ?
#
loop_
_entity_poly.entity_id
_entity_poly.type
_entity_poly.pdbx_seq_one_letter_code
_entity_poly.pdbx_strand_id
1 'polypeptide(L)'
;MKTILLLTVLALTLASCDDDSSNNTNNVNNTNNTNNINNTNNTNNTNNVNAICGDGVLEGNEVCDDGNLNPDDGCSSVCTVEPGWECTTASPSVCVTTCGNGTVDADEACDDGNNDSEDGCDASCSVELGWSCTTESPSVCTAGCGDGLLLEVEGCDDGNNDANDGCSPFCEVETGWTCDDSEPQICTPVCGDDLIVGDETCDGSNLGGSDCLTIDQGFTGGTLSCTETCTFDLAMCEATCPATPVSSTHDVITGDICTVGSSLYFPYIGFDGPEVVYSVDMANNDVLTATFDSDVDGVLFLLDDCFDFDAQNALDFVDTNTATPFTEVLSYTHHGGAGTVYIVADSGDNDCSSPVNFTLTIDVQ
;
A
#
# COMPACT_ATOMS: atom_id res chain seq x y z
N MET A 1 -46.95 -38.44 -11.06
CA MET A 1 -48.34 -38.55 -11.60
C MET A 1 -48.98 -37.18 -11.46
N LYS A 2 -49.62 -36.52 -12.44
CA LYS A 2 -50.14 -36.84 -13.80
C LYS A 2 -50.31 -35.49 -14.57
N THR A 3 -50.34 -35.34 -15.90
CA THR A 3 -50.04 -36.23 -17.04
C THR A 3 -50.03 -35.43 -18.37
N ILE A 4 -49.03 -35.67 -19.24
CA ILE A 4 -49.05 -35.63 -20.74
C ILE A 4 -49.64 -34.40 -21.47
N LEU A 5 -48.73 -33.60 -22.08
CA LEU A 5 -48.62 -33.24 -23.52
C LEU A 5 -49.88 -32.90 -24.35
N LEU A 6 -49.94 -31.69 -24.97
CA LEU A 6 -50.17 -31.45 -26.43
C LEU A 6 -50.12 -29.95 -26.83
N LEU A 7 -50.05 -29.67 -28.16
CA LEU A 7 -50.22 -28.37 -28.87
C LEU A 7 -49.14 -27.26 -28.68
N THR A 8 -48.83 -26.35 -29.63
CA THR A 8 -48.85 -26.38 -31.12
C THR A 8 -48.00 -25.24 -31.73
N VAL A 9 -47.24 -25.57 -32.78
CA VAL A 9 -46.99 -24.82 -34.03
C VAL A 9 -47.30 -23.31 -34.08
N LEU A 10 -46.27 -22.52 -34.37
CA LEU A 10 -46.38 -21.49 -35.42
C LEU A 10 -45.21 -21.62 -36.43
N ALA A 11 -45.06 -20.69 -37.39
CA ALA A 11 -44.41 -20.93 -38.68
C ALA A 11 -43.98 -19.61 -39.37
N LEU A 12 -43.53 -19.73 -40.64
CA LEU A 12 -43.09 -18.70 -41.61
C LEU A 12 -41.61 -18.25 -41.43
N THR A 13 -40.82 -18.02 -42.50
CA THR A 13 -41.08 -18.02 -43.97
C THR A 13 -40.11 -18.93 -44.78
N LEU A 14 -40.34 -19.05 -46.11
CA LEU A 14 -39.57 -19.81 -47.11
C LEU A 14 -39.25 -18.94 -48.35
N ALA A 15 -38.49 -19.50 -49.32
CA ALA A 15 -38.19 -19.04 -50.71
C ALA A 15 -36.79 -18.41 -50.93
N SER A 16 -36.11 -18.50 -52.09
CA SER A 16 -36.23 -19.35 -53.33
C SER A 16 -35.11 -19.01 -54.35
N CYS A 17 -34.80 -19.76 -55.42
CA CYS A 17 -34.83 -21.20 -55.78
C CYS A 17 -34.42 -21.35 -57.27
N ASP A 18 -33.53 -22.29 -57.62
CA ASP A 18 -33.27 -22.86 -58.97
C ASP A 18 -32.59 -24.24 -58.74
N ASP A 19 -32.93 -25.39 -59.35
CA ASP A 19 -33.19 -25.77 -60.76
C ASP A 19 -31.92 -25.75 -61.63
N ASP A 20 -31.45 -26.86 -62.23
CA ASP A 20 -32.16 -27.70 -63.20
C ASP A 20 -31.74 -29.20 -63.15
N SER A 21 -32.40 -30.04 -63.94
CA SER A 21 -32.22 -31.49 -64.01
C SER A 21 -31.33 -31.95 -65.17
N SER A 22 -30.48 -32.96 -64.92
CA SER A 22 -29.93 -33.80 -66.01
C SER A 22 -29.65 -35.23 -65.54
N ASN A 23 -30.64 -36.10 -65.68
CA ASN A 23 -30.49 -37.54 -65.50
C ASN A 23 -29.60 -38.13 -66.60
N ASN A 24 -28.43 -38.69 -66.25
CA ASN A 24 -27.71 -39.60 -67.13
C ASN A 24 -27.12 -40.80 -66.37
N THR A 25 -27.83 -41.92 -66.47
CA THR A 25 -27.39 -43.23 -65.97
C THR A 25 -26.14 -43.74 -66.68
N ASN A 26 -25.06 -43.99 -65.94
CA ASN A 26 -24.01 -44.96 -66.27
C ASN A 26 -23.19 -45.23 -65.00
N ASN A 27 -22.83 -46.43 -64.57
CA ASN A 27 -23.13 -47.82 -64.92
C ASN A 27 -22.20 -48.61 -63.97
N VAL A 28 -22.73 -49.41 -63.06
CA VAL A 28 -21.88 -50.21 -62.17
C VAL A 28 -21.17 -51.28 -63.00
N ASN A 29 -19.84 -51.24 -63.02
CA ASN A 29 -18.92 -51.98 -63.91
C ASN A 29 -18.82 -51.40 -65.35
N ASN A 30 -17.94 -50.41 -65.52
CA ASN A 30 -17.20 -50.22 -66.78
C ASN A 30 -15.69 -50.25 -66.46
N THR A 31 -14.97 -51.25 -66.97
CA THR A 31 -13.54 -51.49 -66.67
C THR A 31 -12.59 -50.50 -67.36
N ASN A 32 -13.09 -49.59 -68.20
CA ASN A 32 -12.30 -48.65 -68.98
C ASN A 32 -12.70 -47.19 -68.70
N ASN A 33 -12.25 -46.63 -67.57
CA ASN A 33 -12.28 -45.18 -67.33
C ASN A 33 -11.05 -44.71 -66.53
N THR A 34 -9.90 -44.68 -67.18
CA THR A 34 -8.73 -43.92 -66.72
C THR A 34 -9.00 -42.42 -66.88
N ASN A 35 -8.76 -41.65 -65.82
CA ASN A 35 -8.84 -40.18 -65.75
C ASN A 35 -10.26 -39.59 -65.53
N ASN A 36 -10.84 -39.86 -64.36
CA ASN A 36 -11.75 -38.92 -63.70
C ASN A 36 -11.20 -38.62 -62.29
N ILE A 37 -10.88 -37.35 -62.02
CA ILE A 37 -10.19 -36.91 -60.81
C ILE A 37 -11.18 -36.75 -59.63
N ASN A 38 -12.47 -36.53 -59.91
CA ASN A 38 -13.47 -36.15 -58.89
C ASN A 38 -14.34 -37.34 -58.46
N ASN A 39 -13.73 -38.43 -57.99
CA ASN A 39 -14.47 -39.61 -57.49
C ASN A 39 -13.93 -40.13 -56.14
N THR A 40 -14.47 -39.58 -55.05
CA THR A 40 -14.07 -39.83 -53.65
C THR A 40 -14.47 -41.20 -53.07
N ASN A 41 -15.05 -42.11 -53.86
CA ASN A 41 -15.60 -43.39 -53.37
C ASN A 41 -14.90 -44.64 -53.97
N ASN A 42 -13.60 -44.58 -54.31
CA ASN A 42 -12.83 -45.73 -54.78
C ASN A 42 -11.72 -46.16 -53.80
N THR A 43 -12.04 -47.13 -52.93
CA THR A 43 -11.12 -47.68 -51.92
C THR A 43 -10.00 -48.59 -52.46
N ASN A 44 -9.74 -48.58 -53.78
CA ASN A 44 -8.69 -49.37 -54.41
C ASN A 44 -7.85 -48.57 -55.45
N ASN A 45 -7.70 -47.25 -55.29
CA ASN A 45 -6.72 -46.49 -56.07
C ASN A 45 -5.30 -46.62 -55.47
N THR A 46 -4.55 -47.64 -55.89
CA THR A 46 -3.15 -47.86 -55.48
C THR A 46 -2.13 -47.06 -56.31
N ASN A 47 -2.56 -45.99 -56.98
CA ASN A 47 -1.70 -45.07 -57.74
C ASN A 47 -2.16 -43.59 -57.62
N ASN A 48 -2.63 -43.15 -56.43
CA ASN A 48 -2.44 -41.74 -56.11
C ASN A 48 -0.95 -41.56 -55.75
N VAL A 49 -0.22 -40.86 -56.62
CA VAL A 49 1.19 -40.46 -56.40
C VAL A 49 1.31 -38.94 -56.56
N ASN A 50 0.22 -38.25 -56.23
CA ASN A 50 0.11 -36.82 -56.16
C ASN A 50 -0.47 -36.51 -54.79
N ALA A 51 0.41 -36.41 -53.80
CA ALA A 51 0.07 -36.05 -52.43
C ALA A 51 -0.77 -34.75 -52.41
N ILE A 52 -1.72 -34.66 -51.49
CA ILE A 52 -2.78 -33.63 -51.49
C ILE A 52 -2.75 -32.88 -50.17
N CYS A 53 -1.77 -31.99 -50.06
CA CYS A 53 -1.61 -31.09 -48.94
C CYS A 53 -2.94 -30.52 -48.43
N GLY A 54 -3.17 -30.69 -47.13
CA GLY A 54 -4.36 -30.29 -46.40
C GLY A 54 -5.50 -31.31 -46.42
N ASP A 55 -5.22 -32.60 -46.61
CA ASP A 55 -6.23 -33.67 -46.50
C ASP A 55 -6.14 -34.53 -45.22
N GLY A 56 -5.08 -34.33 -44.43
CA GLY A 56 -4.82 -34.97 -43.13
C GLY A 56 -4.00 -36.26 -43.24
N VAL A 57 -3.48 -36.59 -44.42
CA VAL A 57 -2.75 -37.83 -44.69
C VAL A 57 -1.37 -37.55 -45.26
N LEU A 58 -0.40 -37.32 -44.36
CA LEU A 58 1.03 -37.15 -44.66
C LEU A 58 1.56 -38.23 -45.64
N GLU A 59 1.61 -37.94 -46.94
CA GLU A 59 1.96 -38.89 -47.99
C GLU A 59 2.98 -38.37 -49.02
N GLY A 60 3.53 -39.30 -49.82
CA GLY A 60 4.41 -39.00 -50.95
C GLY A 60 5.73 -38.31 -50.59
N ASN A 61 5.71 -36.97 -50.53
CA ASN A 61 6.86 -36.10 -50.32
C ASN A 61 6.49 -34.81 -49.55
N GLU A 62 5.44 -34.87 -48.75
CA GLU A 62 5.06 -33.84 -47.77
C GLU A 62 5.97 -33.94 -46.53
N VAL A 63 6.20 -32.83 -45.83
CA VAL A 63 7.00 -32.79 -44.58
C VAL A 63 6.07 -32.77 -43.35
N CYS A 64 4.92 -32.12 -43.51
CA CYS A 64 3.77 -32.11 -42.60
C CYS A 64 2.51 -32.18 -43.47
N ASP A 65 1.38 -32.58 -42.88
CA ASP A 65 0.02 -32.30 -43.37
C ASP A 65 -0.89 -32.32 -42.13
N ASP A 66 -1.40 -31.16 -41.72
CA ASP A 66 -2.22 -30.99 -40.51
C ASP A 66 -3.72 -31.25 -40.75
N GLY A 67 -4.13 -31.43 -42.02
CA GLY A 67 -5.53 -31.51 -42.44
C GLY A 67 -6.13 -30.21 -42.96
N ASN A 68 -5.34 -29.15 -43.22
CA ASN A 68 -5.84 -27.88 -43.73
C ASN A 68 -4.84 -27.11 -44.65
N LEU A 69 -5.17 -25.88 -45.07
CA LEU A 69 -4.40 -25.07 -46.04
C LEU A 69 -4.28 -23.58 -45.64
N ASN A 70 -4.52 -23.24 -44.37
CA ASN A 70 -4.18 -21.92 -43.86
C ASN A 70 -2.63 -21.76 -43.83
N PRO A 71 -2.12 -20.53 -43.80
CA PRO A 71 -0.80 -20.24 -43.27
C PRO A 71 -0.86 -20.00 -41.75
N ASP A 72 0.31 -19.97 -41.13
CA ASP A 72 0.53 -19.52 -39.75
C ASP A 72 -0.08 -20.47 -38.67
N ASP A 73 -0.19 -21.75 -38.99
CA ASP A 73 -0.55 -22.86 -38.07
C ASP A 73 0.49 -24.00 -38.04
N GLY A 74 1.65 -23.76 -38.65
CA GLY A 74 2.81 -24.65 -38.63
C GLY A 74 2.96 -25.55 -39.85
N CYS A 75 1.88 -25.79 -40.61
CA CYS A 75 1.95 -26.54 -41.86
C CYS A 75 1.45 -25.74 -43.06
N SER A 76 2.37 -25.01 -43.68
CA SER A 76 2.07 -24.15 -44.84
C SER A 76 1.29 -24.88 -45.93
N SER A 77 0.50 -24.12 -46.70
CA SER A 77 -0.26 -24.55 -47.89
C SER A 77 0.51 -25.24 -49.05
N VAL A 78 1.79 -25.58 -48.86
CA VAL A 78 2.63 -26.41 -49.74
C VAL A 78 3.26 -27.62 -49.02
N CYS A 79 2.81 -27.90 -47.79
CA CYS A 79 3.20 -29.00 -46.92
C CYS A 79 4.70 -29.09 -46.60
N THR A 80 5.26 -27.91 -46.38
CA THR A 80 6.51 -27.70 -45.64
C THR A 80 6.20 -27.10 -44.26
N VAL A 81 6.92 -27.55 -43.24
CA VAL A 81 6.87 -26.96 -41.89
C VAL A 81 7.23 -25.48 -41.96
N GLU A 82 6.48 -24.64 -41.24
CA GLU A 82 6.68 -23.20 -41.22
C GLU A 82 7.85 -22.79 -40.29
N PRO A 83 8.55 -21.68 -40.54
CA PRO A 83 9.62 -21.20 -39.65
C PRO A 83 9.06 -20.96 -38.25
N GLY A 84 9.77 -21.43 -37.21
CA GLY A 84 9.30 -21.41 -35.83
C GLY A 84 8.66 -22.72 -35.36
N TRP A 85 8.14 -23.55 -36.28
CA TRP A 85 7.33 -24.71 -35.92
C TRP A 85 8.08 -26.05 -36.04
N GLU A 86 7.65 -27.02 -35.23
CA GLU A 86 8.02 -28.44 -35.33
C GLU A 86 6.75 -29.28 -35.46
N CYS A 87 6.67 -30.10 -36.52
CA CYS A 87 5.49 -30.90 -36.84
C CYS A 87 5.74 -32.40 -36.59
N THR A 88 4.88 -33.01 -35.79
CA THR A 88 4.88 -34.46 -35.58
C THR A 88 4.56 -35.22 -36.86
N THR A 89 5.26 -36.32 -37.12
CA THR A 89 5.07 -37.18 -38.32
C THR A 89 3.81 -38.06 -38.22
N ALA A 90 2.69 -37.47 -37.83
CA ALA A 90 1.39 -38.10 -37.65
C ALA A 90 0.49 -37.89 -38.88
N SER A 91 -0.77 -38.34 -38.81
CA SER A 91 -1.76 -38.14 -39.87
C SER A 91 -3.16 -37.97 -39.23
N PRO A 92 -3.67 -36.73 -39.09
CA PRO A 92 -2.97 -35.47 -39.39
C PRO A 92 -1.74 -35.25 -38.52
N SER A 93 -0.82 -34.44 -39.03
CA SER A 93 0.33 -33.89 -38.30
C SER A 93 -0.17 -32.94 -37.23
N VAL A 94 0.43 -32.96 -36.05
CA VAL A 94 0.24 -31.91 -35.04
C VAL A 94 1.52 -31.08 -35.01
N CYS A 95 1.40 -29.79 -35.28
CA CYS A 95 2.50 -28.83 -35.22
C CYS A 95 2.41 -28.03 -33.92
N VAL A 96 3.57 -27.61 -33.41
CA VAL A 96 3.75 -26.74 -32.24
C VAL A 96 4.89 -25.76 -32.51
N THR A 97 4.94 -24.64 -31.81
CA THR A 97 6.07 -23.71 -31.85
C THR A 97 7.31 -24.31 -31.19
N THR A 98 8.49 -23.76 -31.49
CA THR A 98 9.78 -24.31 -31.08
C THR A 98 10.43 -23.41 -30.05
N CYS A 99 9.93 -23.44 -28.82
CA CYS A 99 10.44 -22.61 -27.74
C CYS A 99 11.96 -22.63 -27.60
N GLY A 100 12.56 -21.46 -27.35
CA GLY A 100 14.00 -21.25 -27.23
C GLY A 100 14.72 -21.02 -28.56
N ASN A 101 14.00 -20.57 -29.59
CA ASN A 101 14.53 -20.34 -30.93
C ASN A 101 15.00 -18.88 -31.16
N GLY A 102 14.60 -17.95 -30.30
CA GLY A 102 14.91 -16.52 -30.36
C GLY A 102 13.86 -15.66 -31.07
N THR A 103 12.70 -16.23 -31.41
CA THR A 103 11.53 -15.51 -31.95
C THR A 103 10.25 -15.98 -31.28
N VAL A 104 9.46 -15.02 -30.80
CA VAL A 104 8.18 -15.28 -30.11
C VAL A 104 7.12 -15.61 -31.16
N ASP A 105 6.76 -16.89 -31.26
CA ASP A 105 5.75 -17.38 -32.18
C ASP A 105 4.31 -17.20 -31.65
N ALA A 106 3.31 -17.53 -32.47
CA ALA A 106 1.92 -17.09 -32.28
C ALA A 106 1.20 -17.65 -31.03
N ASP A 107 1.67 -18.77 -30.48
CA ASP A 107 1.12 -19.43 -29.27
C ASP A 107 2.01 -19.23 -28.02
N GLU A 108 3.09 -18.43 -28.12
CA GLU A 108 4.09 -18.26 -27.07
C GLU A 108 3.88 -16.98 -26.25
N ALA A 109 4.19 -17.02 -24.94
CA ALA A 109 4.12 -15.86 -24.06
C ALA A 109 5.45 -15.08 -23.98
N CYS A 110 6.55 -15.77 -24.28
CA CYS A 110 7.93 -15.29 -24.33
C CYS A 110 8.77 -16.27 -25.18
N ASP A 111 9.95 -15.85 -25.63
CA ASP A 111 11.04 -16.73 -26.10
C ASP A 111 12.35 -15.92 -25.96
N ASP A 112 13.16 -16.22 -24.95
CA ASP A 112 14.42 -15.51 -24.69
C ASP A 112 15.63 -16.01 -25.51
N GLY A 113 15.40 -17.01 -26.38
CA GLY A 113 16.42 -17.68 -27.17
C GLY A 113 17.06 -18.91 -26.52
N ASN A 114 16.48 -19.45 -25.43
CA ASN A 114 17.03 -20.62 -24.73
C ASN A 114 15.97 -21.55 -24.07
N ASN A 115 16.41 -22.58 -23.35
CA ASN A 115 15.54 -23.58 -22.69
C ASN A 115 16.06 -24.00 -21.30
N ASP A 116 16.82 -23.13 -20.63
CA ASP A 116 17.12 -23.28 -19.21
C ASP A 116 15.84 -22.91 -18.41
N SER A 117 15.96 -22.46 -17.16
CA SER A 117 14.83 -22.06 -16.31
C SER A 117 15.38 -21.18 -15.19
N GLU A 118 14.50 -20.46 -14.48
CA GLU A 118 14.86 -19.45 -13.46
C GLU A 118 15.56 -18.21 -14.09
N ASP A 119 15.33 -17.98 -15.38
CA ASP A 119 15.72 -16.81 -16.19
C ASP A 119 14.52 -16.06 -16.82
N GLY A 120 13.29 -16.56 -16.62
CA GLY A 120 12.04 -15.84 -16.85
C GLY A 120 11.14 -16.40 -17.95
N CYS A 121 11.64 -17.28 -18.81
CA CYS A 121 10.85 -17.96 -19.84
C CYS A 121 11.04 -19.48 -19.77
N ASP A 122 10.00 -20.22 -19.39
CA ASP A 122 10.14 -21.66 -19.21
C ASP A 122 10.33 -22.40 -20.55
N ALA A 123 10.82 -23.64 -20.49
CA ALA A 123 11.01 -24.48 -21.69
C ALA A 123 9.68 -24.92 -22.39
N SER A 124 8.54 -24.33 -22.02
CA SER A 124 7.24 -24.39 -22.71
C SER A 124 6.77 -23.00 -23.21
N CYS A 125 7.67 -22.01 -23.19
CA CYS A 125 7.49 -20.61 -23.56
C CYS A 125 6.32 -19.92 -22.83
N SER A 126 6.17 -20.28 -21.56
CA SER A 126 5.35 -19.57 -20.58
C SER A 126 6.26 -18.69 -19.71
N VAL A 127 5.83 -17.46 -19.44
CA VAL A 127 6.54 -16.56 -18.51
C VAL A 127 6.54 -17.19 -17.11
N GLU A 128 7.71 -17.25 -16.48
CA GLU A 128 7.88 -17.86 -15.16
C GLU A 128 7.21 -17.03 -14.04
N LEU A 129 6.90 -17.68 -12.92
CA LEU A 129 6.32 -17.01 -11.76
C LEU A 129 7.35 -16.07 -11.12
N GLY A 130 6.97 -14.81 -10.86
CA GLY A 130 7.89 -13.77 -10.41
C GLY A 130 8.68 -13.10 -11.54
N TRP A 131 8.27 -13.25 -12.81
CA TRP A 131 8.96 -12.64 -13.96
C TRP A 131 8.04 -11.85 -14.89
N SER A 132 8.64 -10.92 -15.64
CA SER A 132 8.01 -10.15 -16.71
C SER A 132 8.90 -10.09 -17.94
N CYS A 133 8.38 -10.54 -19.08
CA CYS A 133 9.11 -10.62 -20.35
C CYS A 133 8.60 -9.61 -21.39
N THR A 134 9.50 -9.04 -22.19
CA THR A 134 9.15 -8.19 -23.33
C THR A 134 8.63 -8.99 -24.52
N THR A 135 7.64 -8.45 -25.23
CA THR A 135 7.13 -9.01 -26.52
C THR A 135 8.05 -8.72 -27.73
N GLU A 136 9.33 -8.46 -27.50
CA GLU A 136 10.35 -8.38 -28.56
C GLU A 136 10.92 -9.79 -28.82
N SER A 137 11.80 -9.94 -29.82
CA SER A 137 12.37 -11.24 -30.21
C SER A 137 13.90 -11.18 -30.35
N PRO A 138 14.67 -11.89 -29.50
CA PRO A 138 14.21 -12.63 -28.32
C PRO A 138 13.60 -11.71 -27.25
N SER A 139 12.77 -12.29 -26.38
CA SER A 139 12.29 -11.66 -25.15
C SER A 139 13.46 -11.31 -24.24
N VAL A 140 13.40 -10.13 -23.62
CA VAL A 140 14.16 -9.81 -22.43
C VAL A 140 13.23 -10.00 -21.24
N CYS A 141 13.58 -10.91 -20.34
CA CYS A 141 12.86 -11.13 -19.09
C CYS A 141 13.59 -10.46 -17.93
N THR A 142 12.82 -9.93 -16.99
CA THR A 142 13.30 -9.35 -15.73
C THR A 142 12.42 -9.83 -14.59
N ALA A 143 12.97 -9.88 -13.38
CA ALA A 143 12.20 -10.20 -12.18
C ALA A 143 11.01 -9.23 -12.00
N GLY A 144 9.92 -9.75 -11.47
CA GLY A 144 8.58 -9.19 -11.45
C GLY A 144 8.35 -8.20 -10.32
N CYS A 145 9.32 -7.31 -10.09
CA CYS A 145 9.44 -6.47 -8.91
C CYS A 145 8.10 -5.89 -8.42
N GLY A 146 7.84 -6.05 -7.13
CA GLY A 146 6.64 -5.58 -6.45
C GLY A 146 5.43 -6.51 -6.60
N ASP A 147 5.64 -7.82 -6.77
CA ASP A 147 4.58 -8.84 -6.80
C ASP A 147 4.48 -9.67 -5.50
N GLY A 148 5.47 -9.56 -4.62
CA GLY A 148 5.53 -10.21 -3.31
C GLY A 148 6.41 -11.47 -3.26
N LEU A 149 7.19 -11.76 -4.31
CA LEU A 149 7.97 -13.00 -4.46
C LEU A 149 9.47 -12.73 -4.65
N LEU A 150 10.22 -12.59 -3.55
CA LEU A 150 11.67 -12.35 -3.59
C LEU A 150 12.45 -13.46 -4.32
N LEU A 151 13.06 -13.13 -5.47
CA LEU A 151 13.90 -14.02 -6.27
C LEU A 151 15.41 -13.85 -5.97
N GLU A 152 16.24 -14.86 -6.29
CA GLU A 152 17.71 -14.80 -6.08
C GLU A 152 18.43 -13.67 -6.87
N VAL A 153 17.74 -13.05 -7.83
CA VAL A 153 18.26 -11.95 -8.67
C VAL A 153 17.88 -10.55 -8.15
N GLU A 154 17.00 -10.47 -7.15
CA GLU A 154 16.49 -9.21 -6.60
C GLU A 154 17.28 -8.77 -5.35
N GLY A 155 17.32 -7.46 -5.09
CA GLY A 155 17.84 -6.90 -3.85
C GLY A 155 16.77 -6.82 -2.75
N CYS A 156 15.50 -6.69 -3.13
CA CYS A 156 14.33 -6.69 -2.27
C CYS A 156 13.05 -6.97 -3.07
N ASP A 157 11.94 -7.25 -2.39
CA ASP A 157 10.56 -7.09 -2.90
C ASP A 157 9.61 -6.87 -1.70
N ASP A 158 8.94 -5.72 -1.62
CA ASP A 158 7.98 -5.37 -0.55
C ASP A 158 6.50 -5.54 -0.97
N GLY A 159 6.25 -6.18 -2.11
CA GLY A 159 4.92 -6.42 -2.68
C GLY A 159 4.29 -5.21 -3.37
N ASN A 160 5.08 -4.18 -3.71
CA ASN A 160 4.55 -2.98 -4.35
C ASN A 160 5.55 -2.26 -5.30
N ASN A 161 5.08 -1.22 -6.00
CA ASN A 161 5.80 -0.51 -7.09
C ASN A 161 5.82 1.03 -6.90
N ASP A 162 5.53 1.50 -5.68
CA ASP A 162 5.82 2.89 -5.30
C ASP A 162 7.34 3.05 -5.05
N ALA A 163 7.76 4.17 -4.46
CA ALA A 163 9.16 4.42 -4.14
C ALA A 163 9.25 5.38 -2.94
N ASN A 164 10.39 5.38 -2.26
CA ASN A 164 10.63 6.06 -0.98
C ASN A 164 9.92 5.41 0.22
N ASP A 165 9.63 4.12 0.10
CA ASP A 165 9.12 3.15 1.07
C ASP A 165 10.07 1.94 1.31
N GLY A 166 11.20 1.88 0.58
CA GLY A 166 12.36 1.07 0.95
C GLY A 166 12.80 0.02 -0.06
N CYS A 167 11.89 -0.51 -0.88
CA CYS A 167 12.25 -1.18 -2.13
C CYS A 167 11.92 -0.28 -3.32
N SER A 168 12.83 -0.19 -4.29
CA SER A 168 12.56 0.61 -5.50
C SER A 168 11.79 -0.20 -6.55
N PRO A 169 11.11 0.44 -7.54
CA PRO A 169 10.46 -0.22 -8.69
C PRO A 169 11.39 -1.00 -9.64
N PHE A 170 12.65 -1.22 -9.24
CA PHE A 170 13.66 -2.01 -9.94
C PHE A 170 14.31 -3.05 -9.02
N CYS A 171 13.73 -3.25 -7.82
CA CYS A 171 14.16 -4.20 -6.80
C CYS A 171 15.62 -4.00 -6.33
N GLU A 172 16.09 -2.75 -6.37
CA GLU A 172 17.24 -2.27 -5.62
C GLU A 172 16.73 -1.71 -4.26
N VAL A 173 17.35 -2.14 -3.14
CA VAL A 173 17.06 -1.57 -1.80
C VAL A 173 17.41 -0.08 -1.79
N GLU A 174 16.50 0.75 -1.32
CA GLU A 174 16.69 2.20 -1.30
C GLU A 174 17.73 2.65 -0.26
N THR A 175 18.38 3.79 -0.51
CA THR A 175 19.40 4.32 0.40
C THR A 175 18.75 4.84 1.67
N GLY A 176 19.22 4.37 2.84
CA GLY A 176 18.61 4.63 4.14
C GLY A 176 17.66 3.53 4.62
N TRP A 177 17.52 2.42 3.90
CA TRP A 177 16.56 1.35 4.21
C TRP A 177 17.22 -0.03 4.40
N THR A 178 16.53 -0.89 5.17
CA THR A 178 16.81 -2.33 5.28
C THR A 178 15.52 -3.11 5.24
N CYS A 179 15.49 -4.17 4.43
CA CYS A 179 14.36 -5.10 4.31
C CYS A 179 14.69 -6.41 5.06
N ASP A 180 13.67 -7.14 5.51
CA ASP A 180 13.83 -8.39 6.26
C ASP A 180 13.66 -9.66 5.39
N ASP A 181 13.68 -10.85 6.01
CA ASP A 181 13.60 -12.13 5.30
C ASP A 181 12.12 -12.61 5.09
N SER A 182 11.14 -11.71 4.90
CA SER A 182 9.72 -12.09 4.66
C SER A 182 9.27 -12.03 3.20
N GLU A 183 8.09 -12.58 2.91
CA GLU A 183 7.47 -12.64 1.57
C GLU A 183 6.02 -12.11 1.66
N PRO A 184 5.70 -10.89 1.14
CA PRO A 184 6.64 -9.83 0.76
C PRO A 184 7.53 -9.40 1.94
N GLN A 185 8.66 -8.76 1.67
CA GLN A 185 9.53 -8.20 2.71
C GLN A 185 8.89 -6.99 3.38
N ILE A 186 9.37 -6.68 4.59
CA ILE A 186 9.08 -5.42 5.27
C ILE A 186 10.36 -4.58 5.27
N CYS A 187 10.41 -3.56 4.42
CA CYS A 187 11.46 -2.56 4.42
C CYS A 187 11.23 -1.53 5.55
N THR A 188 12.33 -1.12 6.20
CA THR A 188 12.32 -0.20 7.35
C THR A 188 13.48 0.80 7.27
N PRO A 189 13.31 2.06 7.72
CA PRO A 189 14.40 3.03 7.78
C PRO A 189 15.54 2.62 8.74
N VAL A 190 16.78 2.98 8.39
CA VAL A 190 18.02 2.55 9.07
C VAL A 190 18.51 3.63 10.03
N CYS A 191 17.83 3.73 11.17
CA CYS A 191 18.11 4.76 12.15
C CYS A 191 19.59 4.78 12.63
N GLY A 192 20.24 5.92 12.45
CA GLY A 192 21.62 6.23 12.79
C GLY A 192 22.58 6.44 11.60
N ASP A 193 22.09 6.70 10.38
CA ASP A 193 22.92 6.87 9.17
C ASP A 193 23.06 8.33 8.63
N ASP A 194 22.48 9.30 9.35
CA ASP A 194 22.32 10.73 9.04
C ASP A 194 21.39 11.08 7.85
N LEU A 195 20.63 10.14 7.28
CA LEU A 195 19.54 10.39 6.32
C LEU A 195 18.18 10.47 7.04
N ILE A 196 17.16 11.09 6.43
CA ILE A 196 15.78 11.06 6.95
C ILE A 196 14.90 10.53 5.82
N VAL A 197 14.33 9.34 6.01
CA VAL A 197 13.50 8.62 5.03
C VAL A 197 12.25 8.02 5.69
N GLY A 198 11.22 7.75 4.89
CA GLY A 198 9.96 7.17 5.40
C GLY A 198 9.30 8.02 6.49
N ASP A 199 9.02 7.39 7.64
CA ASP A 199 8.37 7.98 8.81
C ASP A 199 9.34 8.62 9.83
N GLU A 200 10.64 8.74 9.51
CA GLU A 200 11.64 9.31 10.43
C GLU A 200 11.41 10.81 10.68
N THR A 201 11.44 11.21 11.96
CA THR A 201 11.33 12.64 12.35
C THR A 201 12.69 13.34 12.37
N CYS A 202 13.73 12.55 12.61
CA CYS A 202 15.15 12.90 12.63
C CYS A 202 15.94 11.60 12.46
N ASP A 203 17.24 11.73 12.22
CA ASP A 203 18.20 10.64 12.34
C ASP A 203 19.49 11.16 12.95
N GLY A 204 20.10 10.43 13.88
CA GLY A 204 21.49 10.66 14.28
C GLY A 204 21.81 12.11 14.65
N SER A 205 22.52 12.83 13.77
CA SER A 205 22.78 14.27 13.88
C SER A 205 21.96 15.15 12.93
N ASN A 206 21.23 14.55 11.98
CA ASN A 206 20.30 15.19 11.07
C ASN A 206 18.91 15.36 11.72
N LEU A 207 18.64 16.57 12.24
CA LEU A 207 17.36 16.90 12.89
C LEU A 207 16.32 17.47 11.91
N GLY A 208 16.47 17.28 10.59
CA GLY A 208 15.59 17.85 9.57
C GLY A 208 15.62 19.38 9.45
N GLY A 209 16.53 20.03 10.17
CA GLY A 209 16.56 21.49 10.37
C GLY A 209 15.75 21.98 11.58
N SER A 210 15.19 21.07 12.39
CA SER A 210 14.49 21.38 13.63
C SER A 210 15.45 21.69 14.78
N ASP A 211 15.02 22.54 15.70
CA ASP A 211 15.57 22.70 17.04
C ASP A 211 14.43 22.83 18.07
N CYS A 212 14.76 22.91 19.36
CA CYS A 212 13.75 22.98 20.43
C CYS A 212 12.74 24.14 20.26
N LEU A 213 13.12 25.23 19.60
CA LEU A 213 12.27 26.40 19.37
C LEU A 213 11.31 26.20 18.19
N THR A 214 11.55 25.23 17.30
CA THR A 214 10.75 25.00 16.09
C THR A 214 9.74 23.87 16.20
N ILE A 215 9.87 23.00 17.21
CA ILE A 215 9.01 21.81 17.43
C ILE A 215 7.67 22.11 18.14
N ASP A 216 7.28 23.40 18.18
CA ASP A 216 5.98 23.94 18.62
C ASP A 216 5.42 23.42 19.97
N GLN A 217 6.31 23.19 20.93
CA GLN A 217 6.01 22.62 22.27
C GLN A 217 6.47 23.52 23.44
N GLY A 218 6.47 24.84 23.23
CA GLY A 218 6.72 25.82 24.31
C GLY A 218 8.16 25.91 24.86
N PHE A 219 9.12 25.14 24.34
CA PHE A 219 10.52 25.26 24.72
C PHE A 219 11.11 26.62 24.28
N THR A 220 12.06 27.13 25.08
CA THR A 220 12.71 28.44 24.87
C THR A 220 14.23 28.37 24.81
N GLY A 221 14.82 27.17 24.90
CA GLY A 221 16.26 26.93 24.75
C GLY A 221 16.62 25.44 24.67
N GLY A 222 17.84 25.12 25.11
CA GLY A 222 18.35 23.74 25.17
C GLY A 222 19.00 23.20 23.90
N THR A 223 19.01 21.88 23.76
CA THR A 223 19.57 21.13 22.63
C THR A 223 18.63 19.98 22.29
N LEU A 224 18.24 19.89 21.02
CA LEU A 224 17.45 18.80 20.48
C LEU A 224 18.38 17.65 20.08
N SER A 225 17.99 16.41 20.37
CA SER A 225 18.68 15.19 19.92
C SER A 225 17.73 14.26 19.17
N CYS A 226 18.27 13.21 18.57
CA CYS A 226 17.49 12.11 18.01
C CYS A 226 17.69 10.82 18.84
N THR A 227 16.66 9.99 18.98
CA THR A 227 16.72 8.70 19.68
C THR A 227 17.28 7.58 18.79
N GLU A 228 17.61 6.43 19.41
CA GLU A 228 17.88 5.16 18.68
C GLU A 228 16.64 4.60 17.94
N THR A 229 15.51 5.32 17.94
CA THR A 229 14.27 4.99 17.22
C THR A 229 13.79 6.14 16.33
N CYS A 230 14.68 7.07 15.96
CA CYS A 230 14.46 8.16 15.02
C CYS A 230 13.25 9.08 15.31
N THR A 231 12.98 9.19 16.61
CA THR A 231 12.10 10.19 17.23
C THR A 231 12.92 11.28 17.89
N PHE A 232 12.40 12.51 17.95
CA PHE A 232 13.04 13.60 18.68
C PHE A 232 13.19 13.28 20.18
N ASP A 233 14.41 13.41 20.70
CA ASP A 233 14.71 13.41 22.13
C ASP A 233 14.65 14.83 22.68
N LEU A 234 13.65 15.06 23.55
CA LEU A 234 13.35 16.35 24.14
C LEU A 234 14.00 16.55 25.52
N ALA A 235 14.71 15.54 26.05
CA ALA A 235 15.24 15.55 27.41
C ALA A 235 16.34 16.60 27.67
N MET A 236 16.85 17.24 26.62
CA MET A 236 17.79 18.38 26.70
C MET A 236 17.20 19.70 26.16
N CYS A 237 15.92 19.76 25.79
CA CYS A 237 15.25 21.02 25.47
C CYS A 237 14.89 21.80 26.76
N GLU A 238 15.18 23.10 26.78
CA GLU A 238 14.91 23.94 27.95
C GLU A 238 13.52 24.56 27.82
N ALA A 239 12.57 24.11 28.64
CA ALA A 239 11.29 24.78 28.83
C ALA A 239 11.42 25.88 29.89
N THR A 240 10.74 27.01 29.70
CA THR A 240 10.58 28.02 30.75
C THR A 240 9.15 28.01 31.25
N CYS A 241 8.97 27.52 32.48
CA CYS A 241 7.75 27.66 33.25
C CYS A 241 7.26 29.13 33.21
N PRO A 242 6.08 29.43 32.66
CA PRO A 242 5.56 30.80 32.53
C PRO A 242 4.91 31.32 33.82
N ALA A 243 5.03 30.58 34.92
CA ALA A 243 4.28 30.82 36.14
C ALA A 243 4.54 32.19 36.76
N THR A 244 3.47 32.96 36.98
CA THR A 244 3.56 34.24 37.68
C THR A 244 3.77 34.02 39.18
N PRO A 245 4.85 34.55 39.80
CA PRO A 245 5.14 34.29 41.21
C PRO A 245 4.24 35.09 42.14
N VAL A 246 3.55 34.39 43.04
CA VAL A 246 2.66 34.96 44.06
C VAL A 246 3.50 35.43 45.24
N SER A 247 3.36 36.70 45.61
CA SER A 247 4.33 37.39 46.49
C SER A 247 3.89 37.58 47.95
N SER A 248 2.70 37.08 48.30
CA SER A 248 2.09 37.27 49.62
C SER A 248 1.28 36.05 50.07
N THR A 249 1.11 35.90 51.39
CA THR A 249 0.31 34.84 52.03
C THR A 249 -1.20 34.96 51.77
N HIS A 250 -1.62 36.04 51.10
CA HIS A 250 -2.95 36.25 50.56
C HIS A 250 -2.77 37.09 49.29
N ASP A 251 -3.28 36.65 48.16
CA ASP A 251 -3.30 37.41 46.90
C ASP A 251 -4.64 37.23 46.18
N VAL A 252 -5.05 38.24 45.40
CA VAL A 252 -6.34 38.28 44.71
C VAL A 252 -6.11 38.80 43.30
N ILE A 253 -6.05 37.86 42.36
CA ILE A 253 -5.64 38.07 40.98
C ILE A 253 -6.89 38.07 40.11
N THR A 254 -7.12 39.16 39.36
CA THR A 254 -8.26 39.27 38.45
C THR A 254 -7.77 39.53 37.02
N GLY A 255 -8.40 38.87 36.06
CA GLY A 255 -8.01 38.98 34.65
C GLY A 255 -9.07 38.42 33.71
N ASP A 256 -8.73 38.43 32.42
CA ASP A 256 -9.44 37.73 31.34
C ASP A 256 -8.47 36.68 30.80
N ILE A 257 -8.74 35.40 31.09
CA ILE A 257 -7.80 34.29 30.84
C ILE A 257 -7.44 34.16 29.35
N CYS A 258 -8.35 34.52 28.45
CA CYS A 258 -8.10 34.60 27.00
C CYS A 258 -7.17 35.76 26.58
N THR A 259 -6.70 36.59 27.52
CA THR A 259 -5.76 37.71 27.24
C THR A 259 -4.52 37.73 28.13
N VAL A 260 -4.56 37.09 29.31
CA VAL A 260 -3.39 36.95 30.20
C VAL A 260 -2.83 35.53 30.24
N GLY A 261 -3.63 34.54 29.84
CA GLY A 261 -3.16 33.18 29.60
C GLY A 261 -2.45 33.08 28.26
N SER A 262 -1.42 32.25 28.24
CA SER A 262 -0.94 31.62 27.03
C SER A 262 -1.74 30.34 26.83
N SER A 263 -2.14 30.03 25.59
CA SER A 263 -2.41 28.62 25.28
C SER A 263 -1.06 27.91 25.34
N LEU A 264 -0.85 27.13 26.41
CA LEU A 264 0.32 26.29 26.54
C LEU A 264 -0.03 24.97 25.86
N TYR A 265 0.31 24.90 24.57
CA TYR A 265 0.04 23.71 23.75
C TYR A 265 0.95 22.56 24.19
N PHE A 266 0.54 21.87 25.26
CA PHE A 266 1.18 20.69 25.79
C PHE A 266 0.52 19.44 25.19
N PRO A 267 1.18 18.68 24.31
CA PRO A 267 0.54 17.60 23.54
C PRO A 267 0.16 16.34 24.36
N TYR A 268 0.12 16.43 25.68
CA TYR A 268 -0.19 15.31 26.60
C TYR A 268 -1.37 15.58 27.55
N ILE A 269 -1.63 16.81 27.97
CA ILE A 269 -2.94 17.16 28.54
C ILE A 269 -3.93 17.50 27.42
N GLY A 270 -5.06 16.79 27.40
CA GLY A 270 -6.12 16.94 26.39
C GLY A 270 -6.99 18.19 26.55
N PHE A 271 -6.42 19.31 27.00
CA PHE A 271 -7.09 20.59 27.23
C PHE A 271 -6.65 21.58 26.14
N ASP A 272 -7.31 21.55 24.98
CA ASP A 272 -7.24 22.69 24.04
C ASP A 272 -7.80 23.93 24.77
N GLY A 273 -7.03 24.99 24.97
CA GLY A 273 -7.52 26.20 25.65
C GLY A 273 -6.42 27.19 26.06
N PRO A 274 -6.77 28.33 26.70
CA PRO A 274 -5.86 29.23 27.40
C PRO A 274 -5.66 28.79 28.85
N GLU A 275 -4.44 28.84 29.37
CA GLU A 275 -4.21 28.57 30.79
C GLU A 275 -3.30 29.62 31.46
N VAL A 276 -3.49 29.80 32.76
CA VAL A 276 -2.67 30.68 33.60
C VAL A 276 -2.04 29.91 34.74
N VAL A 277 -0.71 29.90 34.77
CA VAL A 277 0.09 29.25 35.81
C VAL A 277 0.58 30.28 36.83
N TYR A 278 0.50 29.94 38.11
CA TYR A 278 1.01 30.74 39.22
C TYR A 278 1.93 29.91 40.10
N SER A 279 3.06 30.47 40.54
CA SER A 279 4.01 29.78 41.42
C SER A 279 3.92 30.30 42.84
N VAL A 280 3.83 29.38 43.81
CA VAL A 280 3.64 29.67 45.23
C VAL A 280 4.72 28.96 46.05
N ASP A 281 5.57 29.73 46.72
CA ASP A 281 6.54 29.17 47.69
C ASP A 281 5.82 28.77 48.99
N MET A 282 5.97 27.51 49.40
CA MET A 282 5.38 26.93 50.61
C MET A 282 6.45 26.37 51.54
N ALA A 283 6.23 26.49 52.85
CA ALA A 283 7.00 25.79 53.88
C ALA A 283 6.24 24.55 54.41
N ASN A 284 6.94 23.75 55.23
CA ASN A 284 6.45 22.43 55.62
C ASN A 284 5.26 22.52 56.59
N ASN A 285 4.12 21.96 56.18
CA ASN A 285 2.79 22.03 56.80
C ASN A 285 2.05 23.36 56.58
N ASP A 286 2.52 24.25 55.70
CA ASP A 286 1.71 25.38 55.25
C ASP A 286 0.45 24.86 54.52
N VAL A 287 -0.68 25.54 54.73
CA VAL A 287 -1.95 25.20 54.08
C VAL A 287 -2.26 26.19 52.99
N LEU A 288 -2.24 25.73 51.73
CA LEU A 288 -2.71 26.46 50.56
C LEU A 288 -4.23 26.29 50.43
N THR A 289 -4.93 27.38 50.17
CA THR A 289 -6.29 27.37 49.64
C THR A 289 -6.34 28.27 48.41
N ALA A 290 -6.78 27.71 47.27
CA ALA A 290 -6.95 28.44 46.03
C ALA A 290 -8.44 28.43 45.65
N THR A 291 -9.00 29.58 45.31
CA THR A 291 -10.40 29.75 44.89
C THR A 291 -10.44 30.47 43.55
N PHE A 292 -10.95 29.78 42.53
CA PHE A 292 -11.06 30.29 41.16
C PHE A 292 -12.55 30.51 40.83
N ASP A 293 -12.96 31.78 40.78
CA ASP A 293 -14.32 32.21 40.44
C ASP A 293 -14.32 32.72 38.98
N SER A 294 -15.16 32.16 38.11
CA SER A 294 -15.04 32.26 36.65
C SER A 294 -16.40 32.54 35.96
N ASP A 295 -16.36 33.20 34.79
CA ASP A 295 -17.53 33.36 33.90
C ASP A 295 -18.00 32.02 33.28
N VAL A 296 -17.16 30.97 33.28
CA VAL A 296 -17.39 29.64 32.68
C VAL A 296 -16.97 28.49 33.61
N ASP A 297 -17.47 27.28 33.35
CA ASP A 297 -17.14 26.03 34.07
C ASP A 297 -15.69 25.62 33.71
N GLY A 298 -14.76 25.85 34.65
CA GLY A 298 -13.31 25.64 34.45
C GLY A 298 -12.71 24.72 35.50
N VAL A 299 -11.39 24.51 35.44
CA VAL A 299 -10.67 23.52 36.26
C VAL A 299 -9.46 24.15 36.96
N LEU A 300 -9.17 23.68 38.17
CA LEU A 300 -8.03 24.17 38.97
C LEU A 300 -7.16 22.99 39.41
N PHE A 301 -5.91 22.96 38.94
CA PHE A 301 -4.91 21.93 39.25
C PHE A 301 -3.81 22.47 40.17
N LEU A 302 -3.18 21.59 40.94
CA LEU A 302 -1.96 21.87 41.71
C LEU A 302 -0.85 20.86 41.37
N LEU A 303 0.33 21.33 41.00
CA LEU A 303 1.50 20.53 40.63
C LEU A 303 2.69 20.81 41.58
N ASP A 304 3.60 19.85 41.77
CA ASP A 304 4.90 20.09 42.42
C ASP A 304 6.03 20.45 41.44
N ASP A 305 5.91 20.06 40.17
CA ASP A 305 6.70 20.59 39.05
C ASP A 305 5.81 21.34 38.05
N CYS A 306 6.29 22.47 37.54
CA CYS A 306 5.65 23.23 36.46
C CYS A 306 5.74 22.51 35.11
N PHE A 307 6.47 21.40 35.05
CA PHE A 307 6.70 20.58 33.87
C PHE A 307 6.04 19.19 33.95
N ASP A 308 5.12 18.93 34.89
CA ASP A 308 4.28 17.73 34.88
C ASP A 308 3.08 17.89 33.91
N PHE A 309 3.40 17.90 32.61
CA PHE A 309 2.50 18.21 31.49
C PHE A 309 1.40 17.16 31.20
N ASP A 310 1.21 16.17 32.08
CA ASP A 310 0.22 15.10 31.93
C ASP A 310 -0.92 15.22 32.97
N ALA A 311 -0.73 16.07 34.00
CA ALA A 311 -1.57 16.18 35.20
C ALA A 311 -1.80 14.86 35.98
N GLN A 312 -1.26 13.72 35.53
CA GLN A 312 -1.42 12.40 36.15
C GLN A 312 -0.78 12.30 37.54
N ASN A 313 0.20 13.14 37.87
CA ASN A 313 0.80 13.24 39.21
C ASN A 313 0.47 14.57 39.91
N ALA A 314 -0.55 15.31 39.45
CA ALA A 314 -1.04 16.49 40.13
C ALA A 314 -1.30 16.20 41.63
N LEU A 315 -0.79 17.10 42.48
CA LEU A 315 -0.87 17.00 43.94
C LEU A 315 -2.32 16.99 44.44
N ASP A 316 -3.17 17.77 43.78
CA ASP A 316 -4.61 17.86 43.95
C ASP A 316 -5.22 18.50 42.69
N PHE A 317 -6.51 18.27 42.44
CA PHE A 317 -7.26 18.99 41.40
C PHE A 317 -8.73 19.11 41.78
N VAL A 318 -9.40 20.12 41.26
CA VAL A 318 -10.84 20.31 41.48
C VAL A 318 -11.54 20.82 40.22
N ASP A 319 -12.67 20.16 39.96
CA ASP A 319 -13.68 20.47 38.95
C ASP A 319 -15.03 20.10 39.60
N THR A 320 -15.93 21.08 39.80
CA THR A 320 -17.24 20.83 40.40
C THR A 320 -18.37 20.60 39.38
N ASN A 321 -18.16 20.91 38.09
CA ASN A 321 -19.22 20.94 37.05
C ASN A 321 -20.49 21.71 37.53
N THR A 322 -20.35 22.87 38.19
CA THR A 322 -21.49 23.53 38.88
C THR A 322 -22.12 24.68 38.11
N ALA A 323 -23.43 24.57 37.85
CA ALA A 323 -24.17 25.57 37.09
C ALA A 323 -24.38 26.92 37.81
N THR A 324 -23.38 27.79 37.76
CA THR A 324 -23.34 29.23 38.12
C THR A 324 -23.62 29.61 39.59
N PRO A 325 -22.71 30.35 40.27
CA PRO A 325 -21.37 30.73 39.82
C PRO A 325 -20.47 29.50 39.64
N PHE A 326 -19.53 29.59 38.70
CA PHE A 326 -18.52 28.56 38.49
C PHE A 326 -17.37 28.90 39.44
N THR A 327 -17.30 28.20 40.57
CA THR A 327 -16.36 28.53 41.65
C THR A 327 -15.66 27.29 42.17
N GLU A 328 -14.43 27.11 41.71
CA GLU A 328 -13.55 25.99 42.03
C GLU A 328 -12.71 26.29 43.28
N VAL A 329 -12.59 25.33 44.20
CA VAL A 329 -11.93 25.52 45.50
C VAL A 329 -11.02 24.34 45.86
N LEU A 330 -9.71 24.54 45.70
CA LEU A 330 -8.66 23.57 46.01
C LEU A 330 -8.06 23.88 47.39
N SER A 331 -7.76 22.86 48.21
CA SER A 331 -7.17 23.05 49.54
C SER A 331 -6.17 21.96 49.89
N TYR A 332 -4.89 22.33 49.88
CA TYR A 332 -3.74 21.43 49.96
C TYR A 332 -2.85 21.77 51.16
N THR A 333 -2.26 20.77 51.80
CA THR A 333 -1.28 20.96 52.89
C THR A 333 0.10 20.48 52.43
N HIS A 334 1.09 21.36 52.41
CA HIS A 334 2.40 21.00 51.88
C HIS A 334 3.18 20.07 52.83
N HIS A 335 3.77 19.02 52.25
CA HIS A 335 4.47 17.96 52.97
C HIS A 335 5.78 17.62 52.25
N GLY A 336 6.94 17.95 52.84
CA GLY A 336 8.24 17.54 52.29
C GLY A 336 9.42 18.42 52.67
N GLY A 337 9.18 19.72 52.86
CA GLY A 337 10.24 20.68 53.17
C GLY A 337 9.77 22.11 52.96
N ALA A 338 10.64 22.96 52.44
CA ALA A 338 10.22 24.17 51.75
C ALA A 338 10.46 23.96 50.25
N GLY A 339 9.51 24.37 49.43
CA GLY A 339 9.52 24.20 47.98
C GLY A 339 8.47 25.10 47.32
N THR A 340 8.43 25.08 45.99
CA THR A 340 7.44 25.80 45.20
C THR A 340 6.39 24.82 44.71
N VAL A 341 5.13 25.23 44.68
CA VAL A 341 4.03 24.51 44.00
C VAL A 341 3.43 25.41 42.92
N TYR A 342 2.78 24.80 41.93
CA TYR A 342 2.26 25.49 40.75
C TYR A 342 0.75 25.30 40.66
N ILE A 343 0.01 26.40 40.67
CA ILE A 343 -1.44 26.42 40.45
C ILE A 343 -1.67 26.67 38.97
N VAL A 344 -2.34 25.74 38.28
CA VAL A 344 -2.82 25.94 36.90
C VAL A 344 -4.32 26.17 36.98
N ALA A 345 -4.79 27.31 36.47
CA ALA A 345 -6.22 27.54 36.25
C ALA A 345 -6.51 27.54 34.74
N ASP A 346 -7.47 26.70 34.36
CA ASP A 346 -7.99 26.51 33.00
C ASP A 346 -9.46 26.97 32.95
N SER A 347 -9.87 27.56 31.84
CA SER A 347 -11.26 27.97 31.58
C SER A 347 -12.15 26.87 31.03
N GLY A 348 -11.60 25.82 30.41
CA GLY A 348 -12.39 24.90 29.58
C GLY A 348 -13.06 25.57 28.36
N ASP A 349 -12.64 26.80 27.99
CA ASP A 349 -13.04 27.46 26.73
C ASP A 349 -11.93 27.25 25.70
N ASN A 350 -12.14 26.25 24.84
CA ASN A 350 -11.13 25.80 23.88
C ASN A 350 -10.85 26.79 22.72
N ASP A 351 -11.67 27.83 22.51
CA ASP A 351 -11.54 28.70 21.31
C ASP A 351 -11.40 30.21 21.58
N CYS A 352 -11.63 30.67 22.82
CA CYS A 352 -11.54 32.09 23.20
C CYS A 352 -12.36 33.02 22.31
N SER A 353 -13.48 32.54 21.75
CA SER A 353 -14.40 33.35 20.95
C SER A 353 -15.08 34.46 21.76
N SER A 354 -14.99 34.42 23.09
CA SER A 354 -15.32 35.52 23.99
C SER A 354 -14.31 35.66 25.15
N PRO A 355 -14.15 36.87 25.72
CA PRO A 355 -13.48 37.09 27.01
C PRO A 355 -14.06 36.21 28.13
N VAL A 356 -13.19 35.64 28.95
CA VAL A 356 -13.55 34.83 30.13
C VAL A 356 -12.89 35.46 31.35
N ASN A 357 -13.68 36.22 32.12
CA ASN A 357 -13.15 36.92 33.29
C ASN A 357 -13.06 35.93 34.47
N PHE A 358 -11.99 36.07 35.27
CA PHE A 358 -11.80 35.28 36.47
C PHE A 358 -11.32 36.11 37.67
N THR A 359 -11.53 35.57 38.87
CA THR A 359 -10.90 35.98 40.12
C THR A 359 -10.29 34.77 40.80
N LEU A 360 -8.96 34.70 40.81
CA LEU A 360 -8.19 33.70 41.55
C LEU A 360 -7.74 34.29 42.89
N THR A 361 -8.26 33.76 44.00
CA THR A 361 -7.83 34.08 45.36
C THR A 361 -6.92 32.97 45.88
N ILE A 362 -5.76 33.34 46.41
CA ILE A 362 -4.74 32.41 46.91
C ILE A 362 -4.43 32.78 48.37
N ASP A 363 -4.65 31.85 49.29
CA ASP A 363 -4.35 31.99 50.72
C ASP A 363 -3.35 30.90 51.16
N VAL A 364 -2.32 31.29 51.93
CA VAL A 364 -1.30 30.39 52.50
C VAL A 364 -1.14 30.67 54.00
N GLN A 365 -1.28 29.64 54.85
CA GLN A 365 -1.36 29.77 56.32
C GLN A 365 -0.49 28.78 57.10
#